data_AF-A0A8J2KT47-F1
#
_entry.id   AF-A0A8J2KT47-F1
#
_cell.length_a   1.000
_cell.length_b   1.000
_cell.length_c   1.000
_cell.angle_alpha   90.00
_cell.angle_beta   90.00
_cell.angle_gamma   90.00
#
_symmetry.space_group_name_H-M   'P 1'
#
loop_
_entity.id
_entity.type
_entity.pdbx_description
1 polymer ?
#
loop_
_entity_poly.entity_id
_entity_poly.type
_entity_poly.pdbx_seq_one_letter_code
_entity_poly.pdbx_strand_id
1 'polypeptide(L)'
;EWTYSDRKKLEYTCHTAFFVSIVIVQWADLIVCKTRRNSIVHQGMSNWVLNFGLVFETLLAAFLSYCPGMDAALRMFPLKFNWWIPAIPFSI
;
A
#
# COMPACT_ATOMS: atom_id res chain seq x y z
N GLU A 1 15.23 -27.01 -10.43
CA GLU A 1 15.81 -25.90 -9.63
C GLU A 1 15.33 -24.56 -10.19
N TRP A 2 15.27 -23.51 -9.37
CA TRP A 2 14.88 -22.17 -9.84
C TRP A 2 16.04 -21.44 -10.52
N THR A 3 15.83 -20.99 -11.76
CA THR A 3 16.79 -20.21 -12.54
C THR A 3 17.04 -18.84 -11.90
N TYR A 4 18.24 -18.27 -12.06
CA TYR A 4 18.60 -16.95 -11.54
C TYR A 4 17.60 -15.85 -11.97
N SER A 5 17.13 -15.93 -13.21
CA SER A 5 16.14 -15.01 -13.79
C SER A 5 14.80 -15.06 -13.05
N ASP A 6 14.34 -16.24 -12.65
CA ASP A 6 13.08 -16.42 -11.94
C ASP A 6 13.18 -15.90 -10.51
N ARG A 7 14.33 -16.09 -9.86
CA ARG A 7 14.62 -15.52 -8.54
C ARG A 7 14.55 -13.99 -8.55
N LYS A 8 15.12 -13.35 -9.58
CA LYS A 8 15.07 -11.88 -9.74
C LYS A 8 13.64 -11.37 -9.90
N LYS A 9 12.81 -12.04 -10.70
CA LYS A 9 11.38 -11.68 -10.83
C LYS A 9 10.64 -11.78 -9.50
N LEU A 10 10.92 -12.81 -8.72
CA LEU A 10 10.31 -12.99 -7.40
C LEU A 10 10.76 -11.90 -6.42
N GLU A 11 12.04 -11.56 -6.41
CA GLU A 11 12.61 -10.47 -5.60
C GLU A 11 11.90 -9.13 -5.88
N TYR A 12 11.75 -8.76 -7.14
CA TYR A 12 11.07 -7.53 -7.54
C TYR A 12 9.56 -7.54 -7.24
N THR A 13 8.91 -8.70 -7.38
CA THR A 13 7.52 -8.87 -6.93
C THR A 13 7.39 -8.67 -5.42
N CYS A 14 8.35 -9.18 -4.64
CA CYS A 14 8.39 -9.01 -3.19
C CYS A 14 8.58 -7.55 -2.78
N HIS A 15 9.48 -6.81 -3.44
CA HIS A 15 9.65 -5.37 -3.20
C HIS A 15 8.37 -4.58 -3.45
N THR A 16 7.65 -4.90 -4.53
CA THR A 16 6.36 -4.26 -4.82
C THR A 16 5.33 -4.62 -3.75
N ALA A 17 5.28 -5.88 -3.30
CA ALA A 17 4.33 -6.33 -2.27
C ALA A 17 4.61 -5.67 -0.92
N PHE A 18 5.88 -5.48 -0.58
CA PHE A 18 6.31 -4.77 0.62
C PHE A 18 5.89 -3.30 0.58
N PHE A 19 6.08 -2.63 -0.56
CA PHE A 19 5.61 -1.25 -0.75
C PHE A 19 4.09 -1.11 -0.58
N VAL A 20 3.29 -1.99 -1.19
CA VAL A 20 1.82 -2.00 -1.02
C VAL A 20 1.44 -2.24 0.44
N SER A 21 2.17 -3.12 1.14
CA SER A 21 1.95 -3.37 2.56
C SER A 21 2.18 -2.13 3.42
N ILE A 22 3.23 -1.35 3.12
CA ILE A 22 3.52 -0.08 3.81
C ILE A 22 2.35 0.91 3.64
N VAL A 23 1.81 1.04 2.43
CA VAL A 23 0.68 1.95 2.15
C VAL A 23 -0.56 1.54 2.94
N ILE A 24 -0.86 0.24 3.02
CA ILE A 24 -2.02 -0.26 3.79
C ILE A 24 -1.85 0.02 5.29
N VAL A 25 -0.65 -0.19 5.84
CA VAL A 25 -0.36 0.13 7.25
C VAL A 25 -0.47 1.64 7.52
N GLN A 26 -0.05 2.49 6.58
CA GLN A 26 -0.19 3.94 6.71
C GLN A 26 -1.66 4.37 6.82
N TRP A 27 -2.59 3.68 6.16
CA TRP A 27 -4.02 4.02 6.30
C TRP A 27 -4.48 3.90 7.75
N ALA A 28 -4.09 2.81 8.41
CA ALA A 28 -4.41 2.59 9.82
C ALA A 28 -3.69 3.56 10.74
N ASP A 29 -2.40 3.78 10.52
CA ASP A 29 -1.61 4.71 11.33
C ASP A 29 -2.17 6.15 11.25
N LEU A 30 -2.57 6.61 10.06
CA LEU A 30 -3.23 7.91 9.87
C LEU A 30 -4.57 8.00 10.61
N ILE A 31 -5.35 6.93 10.62
CA ILE A 31 -6.64 6.86 11.32
C ILE A 31 -6.44 6.86 12.84
N VAL A 32 -5.43 6.15 13.35
CA VAL A 32 -5.09 6.10 14.78
C VAL A 32 -4.50 7.43 15.26
N CYS A 33 -3.52 7.98 14.54
CA CYS A 33 -2.88 9.26 14.87
C CYS A 33 -3.87 10.44 14.90
N LYS A 34 -4.99 10.35 14.17
CA LYS A 34 -6.08 11.33 14.21
C LYS A 34 -6.76 11.42 15.58
N THR A 35 -6.76 10.33 16.34
CA THR A 35 -7.63 10.16 17.52
C THR A 35 -6.79 9.78 18.73
N ARG A 36 -6.26 10.81 19.43
CA ARG A 36 -5.35 10.60 20.58
C ARG A 36 -6.05 10.07 21.84
N ARG A 37 -7.35 10.33 22.00
CA ARG A 37 -8.14 9.95 23.20
C ARG A 37 -9.61 9.62 22.93
N ASN A 38 -10.24 10.26 21.94
CA ASN A 38 -11.61 9.92 21.56
C ASN A 38 -11.63 8.65 20.68
N SER A 39 -12.78 7.97 20.64
CA SER A 39 -12.99 6.91 19.65
C SER A 39 -13.30 7.54 18.28
N ILE A 40 -12.80 6.91 17.21
CA ILE A 40 -13.06 7.29 15.80
C ILE A 40 -14.57 7.38 15.54
N VAL A 41 -15.36 6.50 16.16
CA VAL A 41 -16.82 6.44 16.02
C VAL A 41 -17.49 7.69 16.61
N HIS A 42 -16.90 8.28 17.66
CA HIS A 42 -17.46 9.47 18.31
C HIS A 42 -16.96 10.78 17.69
N GLN A 43 -15.75 10.78 17.11
CA GLN A 43 -15.13 11.97 16.52
C GLN A 43 -15.54 12.20 15.06
N GLY A 44 -15.85 11.14 14.31
CA GLY A 44 -16.23 11.23 12.90
C GLY A 44 -15.10 11.60 11.93
N MET A 45 -15.32 11.39 10.63
CA MET A 45 -14.35 11.61 9.54
C MET A 45 -14.53 12.96 8.81
N SER A 46 -14.72 14.06 9.55
CA SER A 46 -15.00 15.38 8.94
C SER A 46 -13.78 16.10 8.32
N ASN A 47 -12.57 15.54 8.43
CA ASN A 47 -11.37 16.21 7.90
C ASN A 47 -11.17 15.84 6.42
N TRP A 48 -11.62 16.74 5.54
CA TRP A 48 -11.50 16.60 4.10
C TRP A 48 -10.06 16.47 3.60
N VAL A 49 -9.10 17.16 4.22
CA VAL A 49 -7.68 17.10 3.82
C VAL A 49 -7.11 15.70 4.10
N LEU A 50 -7.46 15.10 5.25
CA LEU A 50 -7.01 13.75 5.60
C LEU A 50 -7.64 12.69 4.69
N ASN A 51 -8.94 12.82 4.38
CA ASN A 51 -9.62 11.91 3.45
C ASN A 51 -9.03 12.02 2.04
N PHE A 52 -8.71 13.23 1.58
CA PHE A 52 -8.04 13.45 0.30
C PHE A 52 -6.64 12.84 0.29
N GLY A 53 -5.86 13.01 1.36
CA GLY A 53 -4.53 12.41 1.50
C GLY A 53 -4.56 10.88 1.39
N LEU A 54 -5.49 10.23 2.10
CA LEU A 54 -5.74 8.79 2.00
C LEU A 54 -6.01 8.36 0.56
N VAL A 55 -6.97 9.02 -0.11
CA VAL A 55 -7.32 8.70 -1.50
C VAL A 55 -6.13 8.93 -2.44
N PHE A 56 -5.42 10.03 -2.28
CA PHE A 56 -4.24 10.35 -3.10
C PHE A 56 -3.14 9.29 -2.93
N GLU A 57 -2.87 8.85 -1.70
CA GLU A 57 -1.90 7.80 -1.42
C GLU A 57 -2.31 6.47 -2.07
N THR A 58 -3.59 6.09 -1.98
CA THR A 58 -4.11 4.88 -2.66
C THR A 58 -3.94 4.95 -4.18
N LEU A 59 -4.23 6.11 -4.77
CA LEU A 59 -4.12 6.33 -6.21
C LEU A 59 -2.67 6.34 -6.67
N LEU A 60 -1.77 6.95 -5.88
CA LEU A 60 -0.35 6.94 -6.17
C LEU A 60 0.22 5.52 -6.09
N ALA A 61 -0.16 4.74 -5.07
CA ALA A 61 0.27 3.36 -4.94
C ALA A 61 -0.25 2.47 -6.08
N ALA A 62 -1.51 2.66 -6.49
CA ALA A 62 -2.09 1.97 -7.64
C ALA A 62 -1.41 2.39 -8.96
N PHE A 63 -1.15 3.69 -9.15
CA PHE A 63 -0.43 4.21 -10.31
C PHE A 63 0.99 3.62 -10.39
N LEU A 64 1.73 3.63 -9.29
CA LEU A 64 3.08 3.05 -9.23
C LEU A 64 3.09 1.53 -9.46
N SER A 65 2.07 0.81 -8.98
CA SER A 65 2.00 -0.65 -9.10
C SER A 65 1.52 -1.13 -10.48
N TYR A 66 0.71 -0.33 -11.19
CA TYR A 66 0.02 -0.76 -12.42
C TYR A 66 0.44 0.02 -13.68
N CYS A 67 1.16 1.14 -13.57
CA CYS A 67 1.60 1.87 -14.77
C CYS A 67 2.77 1.18 -15.50
N PRO A 68 2.63 0.93 -16.82
CA PRO A 68 3.70 0.35 -17.62
C PRO A 68 4.88 1.34 -17.71
N GLY A 69 6.09 0.88 -17.42
CA GLY A 69 7.31 1.70 -17.35
C GLY A 69 7.91 1.82 -15.94
N MET A 70 7.12 1.55 -14.90
CA MET A 70 7.62 1.50 -13.52
C MET A 70 8.51 0.28 -13.23
N ASP A 71 8.39 -0.77 -14.04
CA ASP A 71 9.28 -1.94 -14.05
C ASP A 71 10.73 -1.56 -14.38
N ALA A 72 10.94 -0.61 -15.30
CA ALA A 72 12.27 -0.13 -15.67
C ALA A 72 12.81 0.94 -14.72
N ALA A 73 11.92 1.80 -14.19
CA ALA A 73 12.32 2.91 -13.31
C ALA A 73 12.52 2.48 -11.85
N LEU A 74 11.61 1.67 -11.30
CA LEU A 74 11.56 1.27 -9.89
C LEU A 74 11.60 -0.24 -9.68
N ARG A 75 11.68 -1.05 -10.76
CA ARG A 75 11.64 -2.53 -10.68
C ARG A 75 10.38 -3.03 -9.97
N MET A 76 9.26 -2.36 -10.22
CA MET A 76 7.95 -2.76 -9.69
C MET A 76 7.21 -3.62 -10.72
N PHE A 77 6.88 -4.84 -10.32
CA PHE A 77 6.12 -5.77 -11.16
C PHE A 77 4.63 -5.73 -10.81
N PRO A 78 3.74 -5.91 -11.79
CA PRO A 78 2.31 -5.88 -11.54
C PRO A 78 1.89 -6.98 -10.57
N LEU A 79 1.36 -6.57 -9.42
CA LEU A 79 0.85 -7.49 -8.40
C LEU A 79 -0.59 -7.91 -8.68
N LYS A 80 -0.88 -9.19 -8.48
CA LYS A 80 -2.26 -9.69 -8.42
C LYS A 80 -2.96 -9.07 -7.21
N PHE A 81 -4.25 -8.77 -7.35
CA PHE A 81 -5.08 -8.21 -6.26
C PHE A 81 -5.00 -8.99 -4.95
N ASN A 82 -4.80 -10.31 -5.02
CA ASN A 82 -4.66 -11.19 -3.85
C ASN A 82 -3.47 -10.83 -2.92
N TRP A 83 -2.45 -10.11 -3.41
CA TRP A 83 -1.31 -9.66 -2.61
C TRP A 83 -1.57 -8.39 -1.79
N TRP A 84 -2.71 -7.74 -1.99
CA TRP A 84 -3.13 -6.60 -1.17
C TRP A 84 -3.74 -7.05 0.16
N ILE A 85 -4.35 -8.25 0.18
CA ILE A 85 -5.08 -8.78 1.33
C ILE A 85 -4.19 -9.11 2.56
N PRO A 86 -2.96 -9.64 2.42
CA PRO A 86 -2.15 -10.04 3.58
C PRO A 86 -1.79 -8.90 4.53
N ALA A 87 -1.71 -7.65 4.05
CA ALA A 87 -1.33 -6.50 4.86
C ALA A 87 -2.51 -5.93 5.68
N ILE A 88 -3.76 -6.20 5.25
CA ILE A 88 -4.98 -5.73 5.92
C ILE A 88 -5.05 -6.22 7.39
N PRO A 89 -4.87 -7.51 7.72
CA PRO A 89 -4.93 -7.97 9.11
C PRO A 89 -3.83 -7.41 10.01
N PHE A 90 -2.70 -6.92 9.45
CA PHE A 90 -1.65 -6.24 10.23
C PHE A 90 -1.93 -4.76 10.46
N SER A 91 -2.89 -4.18 9.74
CA SER A 91 -3.27 -2.77 9.86
C SER A 91 -4.40 -2.54 10.88
N ILE A 92 -5.11 -3.59 11.31
CA ILE A 92 -6.19 -3.49 12.31
C ILE A 92 -5.63 -3.68 13.71
#